data_AF-A0A1F5A9I4-F1
#
_entry.id   AF-A0A1F5A9I4-F1
#
_cell.length_a   1.000
_cell.length_b   1.000
_cell.length_c   1.000
_cell.angle_alpha   90.00
_cell.angle_beta   90.00
_cell.angle_gamma   90.00
#
_symmetry.space_group_name_H-M   'P 1'
#
loop_
_entity.id
_entity.type
_entity.pdbx_description
1 polymer ?
#
loop_
_entity_poly.entity_id
_entity_poly.type
_entity_poly.pdbx_seq_one_letter_code
_entity_poly.pdbx_strand_id
1 'polypeptide(L)'
;MPKKWRRSLIQIGILSVYSTARYWLEYHTWIEDWQYQLTCEDQYRRFLTTEAIRFDSNAYVVNWTHVMGGALYYQMARTNYLTWAESLLTAFTASLIYEYVSEWREVISVNDMFLTTSGGYSVGETWFQLADYFHHAKSPVLKVLGFMNPVNKLNQWLDRKKPASKVYPEPGWHGFVLSAGWRRSSETGRGSFDSGLVGLDTQIIRTPEYGRPGAVRKVLRDTSLSELAIEVALRKRPPGDEYLRDGLSEEVDLYARVVGLAWYRQNVDELGRGYALSLGLGSALTYLRKRPTLYDARSVQVRLDPLPETPTDFRDKMTVTHLVGPVVDWTRFGRGLKIRAVADAYVDFALMNAYAFNAYSAVRPIDGMKTTLNYYGYHYALGASASGRVDVDWGNLWLRGLVSCHVWDSVEGLDRFEADLTNNVNVVDTRTRFLVKAGWRLASVPLRVFFALEGIHRWGKIGDVRAGGRETRTFAGLSCLF
;
A
#
# COMPACT_ATOMS: atom_id res chain seq x y z
N MET A 1 -22.12 1.86 18.60
CA MET A 1 -21.62 0.88 19.60
C MET A 1 -20.68 1.59 20.56
N PRO A 2 -20.67 1.28 21.86
CA PRO A 2 -19.66 1.81 22.77
C PRO A 2 -18.28 1.26 22.39
N LYS A 3 -17.26 2.13 22.43
CA LYS A 3 -15.86 1.80 22.14
C LYS A 3 -15.34 0.76 23.14
N LYS A 4 -14.60 -0.24 22.66
CA LYS A 4 -14.09 -1.36 23.49
C LYS A 4 -12.59 -1.31 23.69
N TRP A 5 -12.11 -0.21 24.28
CA TRP A 5 -10.70 0.02 24.58
C TRP A 5 -10.03 -1.14 25.31
N ARG A 6 -10.66 -1.69 26.36
CA ARG A 6 -10.07 -2.80 27.12
C ARG A 6 -9.79 -4.04 26.26
N ARG A 7 -10.73 -4.44 25.40
CA ARG A 7 -10.55 -5.60 24.51
C ARG A 7 -9.48 -5.31 23.46
N SER A 8 -9.48 -4.09 22.91
CA SER A 8 -8.44 -3.64 21.97
C SER A 8 -7.04 -3.73 22.60
N LEU A 9 -6.86 -3.17 23.81
CA LEU A 9 -5.58 -3.18 24.51
C LEU A 9 -5.10 -4.60 24.85
N ILE A 10 -6.00 -5.50 25.23
CA ILE A 10 -5.64 -6.91 25.45
C ILE A 10 -5.17 -7.57 24.14
N GLN A 11 -5.88 -7.35 23.03
CA GLN A 11 -5.51 -7.93 21.72
C GLN A 11 -4.15 -7.44 21.25
N ILE A 12 -3.90 -6.13 21.38
CA ILE A 12 -2.61 -5.51 21.05
C ILE A 12 -1.53 -6.03 21.99
N GLY A 13 -1.78 -6.07 23.31
CA GLY A 13 -0.82 -6.56 24.29
C GLY A 13 -0.41 -8.01 24.03
N ILE A 14 -1.33 -8.89 23.66
CA ILE A 14 -1.02 -10.27 23.27
C ILE A 14 -0.10 -10.30 22.04
N LEU A 15 -0.42 -9.51 21.00
CA LEU A 15 0.43 -9.44 19.81
C LEU A 15 1.80 -8.85 20.10
N SER A 16 1.87 -7.75 20.86
CA SER A 16 3.13 -7.10 21.25
C SER A 16 4.02 -8.04 22.07
N VAL A 17 3.46 -8.78 23.03
CA VAL A 17 4.20 -9.78 23.81
C VAL A 17 4.70 -10.91 22.90
N TYR A 18 3.86 -11.42 22.00
CA TYR A 18 4.26 -12.46 21.05
C TYR A 18 5.37 -11.99 20.12
N SER A 19 5.23 -10.81 19.50
CA SER A 19 6.24 -10.24 18.60
C SER A 19 7.55 -9.98 19.34
N THR A 20 7.51 -9.43 20.55
CA THR A 20 8.71 -9.19 21.38
C THR A 20 9.42 -10.50 21.74
N ALA A 21 8.67 -11.50 22.20
CA ALA A 21 9.24 -12.80 22.55
C ALA A 21 9.87 -13.47 21.33
N ARG A 22 9.20 -13.41 20.16
CA ARG A 22 9.74 -13.95 18.92
C ARG A 22 11.02 -13.24 18.50
N TYR A 23 11.02 -11.90 18.51
CA TYR A 23 12.20 -11.10 18.23
C TYR A 23 13.36 -11.52 19.15
N TRP A 24 13.14 -11.63 20.47
CA TRP A 24 14.18 -12.04 21.42
C TRP A 24 14.71 -13.47 21.22
N LEU A 25 13.88 -14.39 20.75
CA LEU A 25 14.30 -15.76 20.43
C LEU A 25 15.17 -15.81 19.17
N GLU A 26 14.83 -15.01 18.16
CA GLU A 26 15.55 -14.91 16.88
C GLU A 26 16.68 -13.85 16.94
N TYR A 27 16.82 -13.12 18.04
CA TYR A 27 17.64 -11.92 18.16
C TYR A 27 19.13 -12.10 17.84
N HIS A 28 19.67 -13.31 18.03
CA HIS A 28 21.05 -13.65 17.72
C HIS A 28 21.36 -13.68 16.21
N THR A 29 20.34 -13.62 15.34
CA THR A 29 20.53 -13.58 13.88
C THR A 29 20.72 -12.18 13.31
N TRP A 30 20.48 -11.14 14.12
CA TRP A 30 20.47 -9.71 13.75
C TRP A 30 21.62 -8.96 14.43
N ILE A 31 22.85 -9.49 14.31
CA ILE A 31 24.02 -8.98 15.05
C ILE A 31 24.44 -7.59 14.52
N GLU A 32 24.21 -7.34 13.23
CA GLU A 32 24.43 -6.06 12.57
C GLU A 32 23.61 -4.91 13.19
N ASP A 33 22.51 -5.23 13.86
CA ASP A 33 21.57 -4.27 14.45
C ASP A 33 21.90 -3.89 15.89
N TRP A 34 23.01 -4.40 16.43
CA TRP A 34 23.39 -4.20 17.83
C TRP A 34 24.16 -2.88 18.03
N GLN A 35 23.49 -1.73 17.85
CA GLN A 35 24.12 -0.41 18.06
C GLN A 35 24.17 0.03 19.52
N TYR A 36 23.29 -0.52 20.37
CA TYR A 36 23.15 -0.12 21.77
C TYR A 36 23.21 -1.31 22.73
N GLN A 37 23.57 -1.02 23.98
CA GLN A 37 23.56 -1.95 25.10
C GLN A 37 22.52 -1.53 26.16
N LEU A 38 22.22 -2.43 27.10
CA LEU A 38 21.29 -2.15 28.21
C LEU A 38 22.01 -1.39 29.34
N THR A 39 22.64 -0.27 28.99
CA THR A 39 23.31 0.63 29.93
C THR A 39 22.53 1.93 30.06
N CYS A 40 22.65 2.62 31.18
CA CYS A 40 21.95 3.90 31.37
C CYS A 40 22.38 4.95 30.33
N GLU A 41 23.65 4.94 29.92
CA GLU A 41 24.19 5.85 28.92
C GLU A 41 23.60 5.60 27.53
N ASP A 42 23.60 4.35 27.06
CA ASP A 42 23.04 4.03 25.74
C ASP A 42 21.53 4.25 25.69
N GLN A 43 20.81 3.90 26.76
CA GLN A 43 19.38 4.15 26.80
C GLN A 43 19.07 5.66 26.93
N TYR A 44 19.93 6.46 27.59
CA TYR A 44 19.82 7.93 27.54
C TYR A 44 19.95 8.43 26.09
N ARG A 45 20.95 7.95 25.34
CA ARG A 45 21.16 8.31 23.93
C ARG A 45 19.98 7.87 23.04
N ARG A 46 19.37 6.72 23.30
CA ARG A 46 18.19 6.25 22.54
C ARG A 46 16.94 7.07 22.83
N PHE A 47 16.65 7.30 24.11
CA PHE A 47 15.35 7.87 24.52
C PHE A 47 15.32 9.39 24.56
N LEU A 48 16.46 10.05 24.80
CA LEU A 48 16.52 11.48 25.12
C LEU A 48 17.36 12.31 24.15
N THR A 49 17.95 11.68 23.12
CA THR A 49 18.63 12.39 22.02
C THR A 49 18.08 11.92 20.66
N THR A 50 18.52 12.56 19.57
CA THR A 50 18.14 12.19 18.20
C THR A 50 19.15 11.23 17.55
N GLU A 51 20.13 10.72 18.30
CA GLU A 51 21.20 9.89 17.76
C GLU A 51 20.69 8.53 17.26
N ALA A 52 19.76 7.94 18.00
CA ALA A 52 19.18 6.64 17.67
C ALA A 52 18.12 6.70 16.57
N ILE A 53 17.67 7.89 16.16
CA ILE A 53 16.66 8.03 15.10
C ILE A 53 17.36 7.88 13.76
N ARG A 54 17.18 6.72 13.10
CA ARG A 54 17.82 6.37 11.81
C ARG A 54 16.84 5.59 10.94
N PHE A 55 17.16 5.46 9.67
CA PHE A 55 16.53 4.46 8.81
C PHE A 55 17.14 3.09 9.06
N ASP A 56 16.32 2.07 8.92
CA ASP A 56 16.73 0.69 8.91
C ASP A 56 17.61 0.38 7.68
N SER A 57 18.54 -0.57 7.81
CA SER A 57 19.33 -1.11 6.70
C SER A 57 18.79 -2.42 6.13
N ASN A 58 17.62 -2.87 6.58
CA ASN A 58 17.04 -4.15 6.23
C ASN A 58 16.72 -4.33 4.73
N ALA A 59 16.60 -5.60 4.32
CA ALA A 59 16.15 -5.95 2.97
C ALA A 59 14.75 -5.37 2.70
N TYR A 60 14.48 -5.00 1.45
CA TYR A 60 13.20 -4.40 1.05
C TYR A 60 11.99 -5.21 1.57
N VAL A 61 12.07 -6.55 1.48
CA VAL A 61 10.99 -7.45 1.90
C VAL A 61 10.63 -7.31 3.38
N VAL A 62 11.62 -7.06 4.24
CA VAL A 62 11.41 -6.89 5.68
C VAL A 62 10.71 -5.56 5.91
N ASN A 63 11.30 -4.47 5.41
CA ASN A 63 10.78 -3.12 5.64
C ASN A 63 9.35 -2.91 5.12
N TRP A 64 9.01 -3.34 3.89
CA TRP A 64 7.63 -3.13 3.41
C TRP A 64 6.60 -3.90 4.25
N THR A 65 6.97 -5.03 4.88
CA THR A 65 6.03 -5.83 5.69
C THR A 65 5.59 -5.14 6.97
N HIS A 66 6.28 -4.08 7.43
CA HIS A 66 5.81 -3.23 8.53
C HIS A 66 4.44 -2.60 8.24
N VAL A 67 4.11 -2.36 6.95
CA VAL A 67 2.74 -2.00 6.53
C VAL A 67 1.72 -3.03 7.00
N MET A 68 2.02 -4.32 6.85
CA MET A 68 1.13 -5.41 7.24
C MET A 68 1.04 -5.53 8.76
N GLY A 69 2.16 -5.37 9.48
CA GLY A 69 2.17 -5.27 10.94
C GLY A 69 1.29 -4.13 11.45
N GLY A 70 1.43 -2.94 10.85
CA GLY A 70 0.62 -1.76 11.11
C GLY A 70 -0.86 -1.97 10.84
N ALA A 71 -1.20 -2.61 9.73
CA ALA A 71 -2.56 -3.00 9.43
C ALA A 71 -3.14 -3.91 10.54
N LEU A 72 -2.37 -4.85 11.09
CA LEU A 72 -2.82 -5.70 12.20
C LEU A 72 -3.07 -4.89 13.49
N TYR A 73 -2.15 -4.00 13.88
CA TYR A 73 -2.36 -3.12 15.04
C TYR A 73 -3.61 -2.25 14.86
N TYR A 74 -3.78 -1.69 13.67
CA TYR A 74 -4.96 -0.91 13.30
C TYR A 74 -6.26 -1.72 13.43
N GLN A 75 -6.28 -2.97 12.93
CA GLN A 75 -7.44 -3.85 13.00
C GLN A 75 -7.87 -4.17 14.44
N MET A 76 -6.91 -4.36 15.35
CA MET A 76 -7.22 -4.63 16.76
C MET A 76 -7.96 -3.48 17.43
N ALA A 77 -7.69 -2.24 17.04
CA ALA A 77 -8.50 -1.10 17.44
C ALA A 77 -9.82 -1.02 16.66
N ARG A 78 -9.75 -1.07 15.33
CA ARG A 78 -10.88 -0.73 14.46
C ARG A 78 -12.06 -1.68 14.62
N THR A 79 -11.77 -2.98 14.72
CA THR A 79 -12.78 -4.03 14.97
C THR A 79 -13.40 -3.96 16.38
N ASN A 80 -12.87 -3.09 17.25
CA ASN A 80 -13.38 -2.78 18.59
C ASN A 80 -14.19 -1.48 18.64
N TYR A 81 -14.71 -1.05 17.50
CA TYR A 81 -15.56 0.14 17.32
C TYR A 81 -14.84 1.46 17.63
N LEU A 82 -13.51 1.47 17.61
CA LEU A 82 -12.74 2.71 17.62
C LEU A 82 -12.89 3.40 16.25
N THR A 83 -12.79 4.73 16.26
CA THR A 83 -12.78 5.53 15.03
C THR A 83 -11.48 5.30 14.26
N TRP A 84 -11.45 5.64 12.96
CA TRP A 84 -10.24 5.51 12.16
C TRP A 84 -9.04 6.27 12.77
N ALA A 85 -9.28 7.44 13.37
CA ALA A 85 -8.22 8.26 13.98
C ALA A 85 -7.67 7.61 15.26
N GLU A 86 -8.55 7.02 16.09
CA GLU A 86 -8.12 6.27 17.28
C GLU A 86 -7.37 5.00 16.92
N SER A 87 -7.79 4.33 15.84
CA SER A 87 -7.11 3.14 15.31
C SER A 87 -5.75 3.47 14.70
N LEU A 88 -5.62 4.60 13.99
CA LEU A 88 -4.35 5.14 13.51
C LEU A 88 -3.40 5.44 14.67
N LEU A 89 -3.89 6.15 15.71
CA LEU A 89 -3.10 6.42 16.91
C LEU A 89 -2.67 5.14 17.61
N THR A 90 -3.52 4.12 17.60
CA THR A 90 -3.19 2.81 18.17
C THR A 90 -2.06 2.13 17.40
N ALA A 91 -2.09 2.14 16.07
CA ALA A 91 -1.01 1.61 15.24
C ALA A 91 0.30 2.37 15.46
N PHE A 92 0.24 3.70 15.54
CA PHE A 92 1.38 4.55 15.87
C PHE A 92 1.99 4.20 17.22
N THR A 93 1.18 4.14 18.29
CA THR A 93 1.66 3.83 19.64
C THR A 93 2.21 2.42 19.75
N ALA A 94 1.59 1.44 19.08
CA ALA A 94 2.10 0.07 19.05
C ALA A 94 3.46 -0.01 18.34
N SER A 95 3.62 0.69 17.22
CA SER A 95 4.91 0.82 16.52
C SER A 95 5.95 1.46 17.42
N LEU A 96 5.63 2.59 18.06
CA LEU A 96 6.54 3.31 18.94
C LEU A 96 7.00 2.43 20.12
N ILE A 97 6.09 1.68 20.74
CA ILE A 97 6.46 0.75 21.81
C ILE A 97 7.39 -0.35 21.27
N TYR A 98 7.12 -0.88 20.08
CA TYR A 98 7.95 -1.92 19.48
C TYR A 98 9.39 -1.44 19.24
N GLU A 99 9.55 -0.31 18.56
CA GLU A 99 10.85 0.31 18.25
C GLU A 99 11.66 0.65 19.52
N TYR A 100 11.00 1.30 20.49
CA TYR A 100 11.71 1.78 21.68
C TYR A 100 11.97 0.68 22.71
N VAL A 101 11.03 -0.26 22.89
CA VAL A 101 11.03 -1.23 23.99
C VAL A 101 11.38 -2.64 23.52
N SER A 102 10.76 -3.12 22.43
CA SER A 102 11.00 -4.48 21.95
C SER A 102 12.39 -4.59 21.31
N GLU A 103 12.75 -3.62 20.47
CA GLU A 103 14.03 -3.53 19.74
C GLU A 103 15.07 -2.72 20.52
N TRP A 104 15.24 -3.04 21.81
CA TRP A 104 15.98 -2.24 22.78
C TRP A 104 17.48 -1.99 22.48
N ARG A 105 18.06 -2.70 21.50
CA ARG A 105 19.46 -2.55 21.07
C ARG A 105 19.64 -1.89 19.71
N GLU A 106 18.55 -1.67 18.98
CA GLU A 106 18.60 -1.14 17.63
C GLU A 106 18.39 0.38 17.63
N VAL A 107 18.68 1.00 16.50
CA VAL A 107 18.16 2.32 16.16
C VAL A 107 16.62 2.32 16.17
N ILE A 108 16.03 3.49 16.38
CA ILE A 108 14.59 3.71 16.25
C ILE A 108 14.31 4.00 14.76
N SER A 109 13.66 3.05 14.10
CA SER A 109 13.46 3.03 12.65
C SER A 109 12.42 4.05 12.19
N VAL A 110 12.89 5.10 11.52
CA VAL A 110 12.02 6.16 10.96
C VAL A 110 11.09 5.58 9.90
N ASN A 111 11.61 4.69 9.04
CA ASN A 111 10.80 4.09 7.98
C ASN A 111 9.67 3.24 8.54
N ASP A 112 9.92 2.48 9.59
CA ASP A 112 8.91 1.58 10.14
C ASP A 112 7.80 2.35 10.83
N MET A 113 8.10 3.51 11.42
CA MET A 113 7.08 4.43 11.90
C MET A 113 6.14 4.90 10.77
N PHE A 114 6.68 5.28 9.60
CA PHE A 114 5.85 5.68 8.44
C PHE A 114 5.06 4.50 7.85
N LEU A 115 5.68 3.32 7.73
CA LEU A 115 5.08 2.13 7.13
C LEU A 115 3.98 1.55 8.02
N THR A 116 4.29 1.33 9.29
CA THR A 116 3.36 0.79 10.29
C THR A 116 2.18 1.73 10.51
N THR A 117 2.42 3.04 10.55
CA THR A 117 1.36 4.02 10.83
C THR A 117 0.54 4.34 9.58
N SER A 118 1.13 5.02 8.59
CA SER A 118 0.39 5.54 7.42
C SER A 118 0.09 4.44 6.39
N GLY A 119 1.05 3.57 6.09
CA GLY A 119 0.84 2.42 5.23
C GLY A 119 -0.17 1.44 5.84
N GLY A 120 0.03 1.12 7.13
CA GLY A 120 -0.84 0.25 7.91
C GLY A 120 -2.28 0.77 8.03
N TYR A 121 -2.49 2.09 8.17
CA TYR A 121 -3.83 2.69 8.13
C TYR A 121 -4.54 2.46 6.81
N SER A 122 -3.87 2.76 5.69
CA SER A 122 -4.47 2.64 4.35
C SER A 122 -4.90 1.21 4.04
N VAL A 123 -4.05 0.22 4.32
CA VAL A 123 -4.38 -1.20 4.12
C VAL A 123 -5.34 -1.71 5.19
N GLY A 124 -5.12 -1.35 6.45
CA GLY A 124 -5.93 -1.81 7.58
C GLY A 124 -7.38 -1.35 7.46
N GLU A 125 -7.63 -0.08 7.11
CA GLU A 125 -8.99 0.42 7.00
C GLU A 125 -9.72 -0.12 5.77
N THR A 126 -9.06 -0.26 4.61
CA THR A 126 -9.70 -0.88 3.43
C THR A 126 -10.05 -2.34 3.68
N TRP A 127 -9.14 -3.11 4.29
CA TRP A 127 -9.39 -4.48 4.71
C TRP A 127 -10.53 -4.55 5.73
N PHE A 128 -10.54 -3.66 6.73
CA PHE A 128 -11.62 -3.60 7.72
C PHE A 128 -12.97 -3.39 7.05
N GLN A 129 -13.10 -2.37 6.19
CA GLN A 129 -14.34 -2.03 5.51
C GLN A 129 -14.84 -3.18 4.62
N LEU A 130 -13.93 -3.82 3.87
CA LEU A 130 -14.28 -4.95 3.01
C LEU A 130 -14.75 -6.17 3.81
N ALA A 131 -14.02 -6.53 4.87
CA ALA A 131 -14.38 -7.68 5.70
C ALA A 131 -15.66 -7.44 6.50
N ASP A 132 -15.89 -6.21 6.99
CA ASP A 132 -17.10 -5.83 7.70
C ASP A 132 -18.32 -5.79 6.77
N TYR A 133 -18.15 -5.36 5.52
CA TYR A 133 -19.18 -5.49 4.49
C TYR A 133 -19.58 -6.95 4.29
N PHE A 134 -18.61 -7.83 4.04
CA PHE A 134 -18.89 -9.25 3.84
C PHE A 134 -19.48 -9.90 5.09
N HIS A 135 -19.07 -9.49 6.29
CA HIS A 135 -19.67 -9.98 7.52
C HIS A 135 -21.18 -9.75 7.59
N HIS A 136 -21.64 -8.59 7.12
CA HIS A 136 -23.04 -8.20 7.14
C HIS A 136 -23.78 -8.48 5.83
N ALA A 137 -23.12 -9.07 4.83
CA ALA A 137 -23.75 -9.44 3.57
C ALA A 137 -24.93 -10.40 3.79
N LYS A 138 -25.99 -10.29 2.98
CA LYS A 138 -27.18 -11.16 3.12
C LYS A 138 -26.91 -12.60 2.66
N SER A 139 -26.08 -12.77 1.63
CA SER A 139 -25.70 -14.08 1.08
C SER A 139 -24.82 -14.88 2.03
N PRO A 140 -25.17 -16.14 2.37
CA PRO A 140 -24.31 -17.02 3.18
C PRO A 140 -22.91 -17.21 2.59
N VAL A 141 -22.80 -17.29 1.26
CA VAL A 141 -21.51 -17.44 0.57
C VAL A 141 -20.64 -16.21 0.78
N LEU A 142 -21.20 -15.00 0.61
CA LEU A 142 -20.45 -13.77 0.85
C LEU A 142 -20.08 -13.58 2.33
N LYS A 143 -20.91 -14.07 3.27
CA LYS A 143 -20.58 -14.04 4.70
C LYS A 143 -19.30 -14.80 5.05
N VAL A 144 -19.00 -15.87 4.32
CA VAL A 144 -17.75 -16.65 4.47
C VAL A 144 -16.55 -15.78 4.11
N LEU A 145 -16.64 -14.94 3.08
CA LEU A 145 -15.54 -14.03 2.72
C LEU A 145 -15.16 -13.07 3.84
N GLY A 146 -16.10 -12.74 4.74
CA GLY A 146 -15.77 -11.92 5.91
C GLY A 146 -14.74 -12.55 6.86
N PHE A 147 -14.44 -13.86 6.75
CA PHE A 147 -13.34 -14.51 7.49
C PHE A 147 -11.95 -14.05 7.05
N MET A 148 -11.85 -13.30 5.95
CA MET A 148 -10.61 -12.62 5.58
C MET A 148 -10.07 -11.73 6.70
N ASN A 149 -10.91 -11.27 7.63
CA ASN A 149 -10.47 -10.62 8.87
C ASN A 149 -10.93 -11.46 10.08
N PRO A 150 -10.10 -12.40 10.56
CA PRO A 150 -10.47 -13.28 11.67
C PRO A 150 -10.67 -12.52 12.98
N VAL A 151 -9.94 -11.41 13.19
CA VAL A 151 -10.09 -10.55 14.37
C VAL A 151 -11.48 -9.91 14.41
N ASN A 152 -11.95 -9.37 13.28
CA ASN A 152 -13.31 -8.84 13.17
C ASN A 152 -14.35 -9.92 13.45
N LYS A 153 -14.19 -11.11 12.85
CA LYS A 153 -15.12 -12.24 13.08
C LYS A 153 -15.18 -12.65 14.54
N LEU A 154 -14.05 -12.79 15.20
CA LEU A 154 -14.00 -13.14 16.62
C LEU A 154 -14.67 -12.07 17.48
N ASN A 155 -14.38 -10.79 17.23
CA ASN A 155 -14.96 -9.67 17.96
C ASN A 155 -16.47 -9.59 17.81
N GLN A 156 -16.97 -9.73 16.58
CA GLN A 156 -18.42 -9.76 16.30
C GLN A 156 -19.09 -11.01 16.91
N TRP A 157 -18.41 -12.16 16.93
CA TRP A 157 -18.91 -13.37 17.59
C TRP A 157 -19.02 -13.19 19.11
N LEU A 158 -18.02 -12.58 19.76
CA LEU A 158 -18.09 -12.22 21.18
C LEU A 158 -19.25 -11.26 21.47
N ASP A 159 -19.63 -10.45 20.48
CA ASP A 159 -20.65 -9.42 20.60
C ASP A 159 -22.04 -9.87 20.16
N ARG A 160 -22.19 -11.07 19.59
CA ARG A 160 -23.41 -11.60 18.95
C ARG A 160 -24.71 -11.48 19.76
N LYS A 161 -24.61 -11.45 21.09
CA LYS A 161 -25.76 -11.31 22.01
C LYS A 161 -26.23 -9.86 22.17
N LYS A 162 -25.47 -8.86 21.72
CA LYS A 162 -25.79 -7.43 21.83
C LYS A 162 -26.55 -6.97 20.57
N PRO A 163 -27.79 -6.47 20.66
CA PRO A 163 -28.54 -6.01 19.48
C PRO A 163 -27.79 -4.96 18.66
N ALA A 164 -27.11 -4.03 19.33
CA ALA A 164 -26.37 -2.96 18.69
C ALA A 164 -25.15 -3.43 17.86
N SER A 165 -24.63 -4.66 18.07
CA SER A 165 -23.56 -5.22 17.23
C SER A 165 -24.08 -5.76 15.90
N LYS A 166 -25.40 -5.92 15.76
CA LYS A 166 -26.06 -6.36 14.52
C LYS A 166 -26.44 -5.18 13.62
N VAL A 167 -26.32 -3.95 14.13
CA VAL A 167 -26.63 -2.74 13.37
C VAL A 167 -25.45 -2.43 12.46
N TYR A 168 -25.68 -2.56 11.16
CA TYR A 168 -24.73 -2.23 10.11
C TYR A 168 -25.34 -1.22 9.15
N PRO A 169 -24.83 0.02 9.09
CA PRO A 169 -25.24 0.97 8.07
C PRO A 169 -24.77 0.46 6.70
N GLU A 170 -25.71 0.02 5.86
CA GLU A 170 -25.40 -0.40 4.50
C GLU A 170 -24.73 0.77 3.73
N PRO A 171 -23.63 0.51 2.99
CA PRO A 171 -22.99 1.55 2.19
C PRO A 171 -23.94 2.05 1.10
N GLY A 172 -23.80 3.32 0.70
CA GLY A 172 -24.62 3.85 -0.39
C GLY A 172 -24.24 3.31 -1.76
N TRP A 173 -22.98 2.90 -1.92
CA TRP A 173 -22.51 2.22 -3.12
C TRP A 173 -21.30 1.35 -2.83
N HIS A 174 -21.19 0.24 -3.56
CA HIS A 174 -19.99 -0.60 -3.59
C HIS A 174 -19.77 -1.14 -5.01
N GLY A 175 -18.55 -1.60 -5.27
CA GLY A 175 -18.24 -2.38 -6.46
C GLY A 175 -17.08 -3.31 -6.18
N PHE A 176 -17.29 -4.60 -6.39
CA PHE A 176 -16.23 -5.60 -6.27
C PHE A 176 -16.05 -6.30 -7.61
N VAL A 177 -14.81 -6.41 -8.04
CA VAL A 177 -14.45 -6.94 -9.34
C VAL A 177 -13.33 -7.93 -9.18
N LEU A 178 -13.57 -9.18 -9.54
CA LEU A 178 -12.54 -10.19 -9.66
C LEU A 178 -12.22 -10.36 -11.15
N SER A 179 -10.98 -10.17 -11.54
CA SER A 179 -10.53 -10.25 -12.94
C SER A 179 -9.56 -11.40 -13.14
N ALA A 180 -9.67 -12.07 -14.28
CA ALA A 180 -8.68 -13.02 -14.75
C ALA A 180 -8.45 -12.82 -16.25
N GLY A 181 -7.21 -12.99 -16.72
CA GLY A 181 -6.90 -12.78 -18.13
C GLY A 181 -5.45 -12.94 -18.50
N TRP A 182 -5.07 -12.22 -19.55
CA TRP A 182 -3.74 -12.18 -20.12
C TRP A 182 -3.19 -10.76 -20.04
N ARG A 183 -1.88 -10.66 -19.79
CA ARG A 183 -1.10 -9.41 -19.79
C ARG A 183 0.16 -9.62 -20.64
N ARG A 184 0.41 -8.73 -21.58
CA ARG A 184 1.71 -8.59 -22.26
C ARG A 184 2.43 -7.36 -21.77
N SER A 185 3.68 -7.53 -21.36
CA SER A 185 4.53 -6.45 -20.83
C SER A 185 5.72 -6.24 -21.77
N SER A 186 6.05 -4.99 -22.05
CA SER A 186 7.25 -4.60 -22.81
C SER A 186 7.93 -3.45 -22.09
N GLU A 187 9.20 -3.63 -21.73
CA GLU A 187 9.98 -2.70 -20.91
C GLU A 187 11.27 -2.33 -21.65
N THR A 188 11.68 -1.07 -21.52
CA THR A 188 12.94 -0.59 -22.11
C THR A 188 14.13 -1.41 -21.62
N GLY A 189 14.96 -1.88 -22.54
CA GLY A 189 16.14 -2.69 -22.22
C GLY A 189 15.83 -4.14 -21.82
N ARG A 190 14.57 -4.59 -21.88
CA ARG A 190 14.17 -5.97 -21.59
C ARG A 190 13.27 -6.55 -22.68
N GLY A 191 13.32 -7.86 -22.88
CA GLY A 191 12.44 -8.55 -23.82
C GLY A 191 10.97 -8.45 -23.39
N SER A 192 10.05 -8.33 -24.37
CA SER A 192 8.62 -8.39 -24.07
C SER A 192 8.21 -9.80 -23.66
N PHE A 193 7.23 -9.92 -22.78
CA PHE A 193 6.72 -11.22 -22.34
C PHE A 193 5.23 -11.23 -22.07
N ASP A 194 4.66 -12.42 -22.13
CA ASP A 194 3.26 -12.71 -21.79
C ASP A 194 3.17 -13.34 -20.39
N SER A 195 2.10 -13.01 -19.67
CA SER A 195 1.79 -13.51 -18.33
C SER A 195 0.28 -13.69 -18.15
N GLY A 196 -0.11 -14.63 -17.30
CA GLY A 196 -1.46 -14.70 -16.77
C GLY A 196 -1.72 -13.53 -15.82
N LEU A 197 -2.97 -13.11 -15.69
CA LEU A 197 -3.39 -11.99 -14.86
C LEU A 197 -4.47 -12.44 -13.90
N VAL A 198 -4.33 -12.08 -12.62
CA VAL A 198 -5.41 -12.15 -11.63
C VAL A 198 -5.50 -10.81 -10.92
N GLY A 199 -6.71 -10.26 -10.80
CA GLY A 199 -6.93 -8.97 -10.17
C GLY A 199 -8.15 -8.94 -9.27
N LEU A 200 -8.11 -8.16 -8.20
CA LEU A 200 -9.21 -7.83 -7.31
C LEU A 200 -9.29 -6.31 -7.19
N ASP A 201 -10.39 -5.70 -7.63
CA ASP A 201 -10.68 -4.29 -7.39
C ASP A 201 -11.90 -4.17 -6.48
N THR A 202 -11.78 -3.42 -5.39
CA THR A 202 -12.88 -3.18 -4.45
C THR A 202 -13.02 -1.70 -4.14
N GLN A 203 -14.26 -1.21 -4.09
CA GLN A 203 -14.56 0.15 -3.70
C GLN A 203 -15.84 0.18 -2.87
N ILE A 204 -15.85 0.99 -1.81
CA ILE A 204 -17.02 1.20 -0.94
C ILE A 204 -17.15 2.70 -0.68
N ILE A 205 -18.34 3.25 -0.98
CA ILE A 205 -18.76 4.59 -0.57
C ILE A 205 -19.74 4.43 0.59
N ARG A 206 -19.31 4.85 1.77
CA ARG A 206 -20.02 4.60 3.03
C ARG A 206 -21.25 5.48 3.23
N THR A 207 -21.35 6.59 2.50
CA THR A 207 -22.47 7.54 2.59
C THR A 207 -23.77 6.88 2.10
N PRO A 208 -24.73 6.51 2.98
CA PRO A 208 -25.91 5.71 2.58
C PRO A 208 -26.81 6.40 1.54
N GLU A 209 -26.80 7.73 1.51
CA GLU A 209 -27.60 8.54 0.60
C GLU A 209 -27.00 8.63 -0.81
N TYR A 210 -25.77 8.14 -1.01
CA TYR A 210 -25.06 8.27 -2.29
C TYR A 210 -25.87 7.74 -3.47
N GLY A 211 -26.12 8.62 -4.45
CA GLY A 211 -26.89 8.31 -5.66
C GLY A 211 -28.40 8.16 -5.47
N ARG A 212 -28.92 8.28 -4.24
CA ARG A 212 -30.37 8.25 -3.96
C ARG A 212 -31.02 9.63 -4.17
N PRO A 213 -32.30 9.72 -4.56
CA PRO A 213 -32.99 10.99 -4.66
C PRO A 213 -32.93 11.81 -3.36
N GLY A 214 -32.74 13.13 -3.49
CA GLY A 214 -32.69 14.08 -2.39
C GLY A 214 -31.46 14.99 -2.42
N ALA A 215 -31.56 16.07 -1.64
CA ALA A 215 -30.47 16.99 -1.38
C ALA A 215 -29.88 16.71 0.02
N VAL A 216 -28.57 16.49 0.09
CA VAL A 216 -27.85 16.18 1.34
C VAL A 216 -26.61 17.04 1.42
N ARG A 217 -26.32 17.57 2.60
CA ARG A 217 -25.06 18.25 2.92
C ARG A 217 -24.64 17.84 4.33
N LYS A 218 -23.45 17.26 4.48
CA LYS A 218 -22.93 16.85 5.80
C LYS A 218 -21.41 16.76 5.84
N VAL A 219 -20.88 16.73 7.05
CA VAL A 219 -19.47 16.40 7.32
C VAL A 219 -19.43 14.94 7.78
N LEU A 220 -18.64 14.13 7.08
CA LEU A 220 -18.36 12.73 7.37
C LEU A 220 -17.09 12.67 8.21
N ARG A 221 -17.22 12.30 9.49
CA ARG A 221 -16.11 12.20 10.45
C ARG A 221 -15.51 10.80 10.57
N ASP A 222 -16.02 9.86 9.79
CA ASP A 222 -15.50 8.51 9.66
C ASP A 222 -15.33 8.19 8.17
N THR A 223 -14.67 7.08 7.87
CA THR A 223 -14.29 6.65 6.52
C THR A 223 -15.47 6.77 5.55
N SER A 224 -15.31 7.64 4.56
CA SER A 224 -16.30 7.97 3.55
C SER A 224 -16.13 7.14 2.27
N LEU A 225 -14.87 6.87 1.91
CA LEU A 225 -14.44 6.09 0.76
C LEU A 225 -13.32 5.15 1.20
N SER A 226 -13.39 3.90 0.75
CA SER A 226 -12.28 2.94 0.81
C SER A 226 -12.14 2.21 -0.52
N GLU A 227 -10.91 2.03 -0.97
CA GLU A 227 -10.56 1.31 -2.20
C GLU A 227 -9.37 0.40 -1.96
N LEU A 228 -9.48 -0.86 -2.38
CA LEU A 228 -8.38 -1.82 -2.38
C LEU A 228 -8.34 -2.49 -3.75
N ALA A 229 -7.19 -2.38 -4.42
CA ALA A 229 -6.88 -3.03 -5.66
C ALA A 229 -5.63 -3.90 -5.48
N ILE A 230 -5.70 -5.14 -5.96
CA ILE A 230 -4.57 -6.06 -5.99
C ILE A 230 -4.51 -6.65 -7.40
N GLU A 231 -3.36 -6.60 -8.04
CA GLU A 231 -3.12 -7.23 -9.33
C GLU A 231 -1.86 -8.09 -9.25
N VAL A 232 -1.93 -9.31 -9.78
CA VAL A 232 -0.81 -10.25 -9.82
C VAL A 232 -0.63 -10.74 -11.25
N ALA A 233 0.56 -10.51 -11.80
CA ALA A 233 1.01 -11.12 -13.03
C ALA A 233 1.69 -12.46 -12.72
N LEU A 234 1.24 -13.51 -13.41
CA LEU A 234 1.66 -14.89 -13.21
C LEU A 234 2.45 -15.39 -14.41
N ARG A 235 3.71 -15.75 -14.19
CA ARG A 235 4.60 -16.32 -15.21
C ARG A 235 5.57 -17.29 -14.55
N LYS A 236 5.83 -18.43 -15.19
CA LYS A 236 6.97 -19.27 -14.78
C LYS A 236 8.27 -18.56 -15.14
N ARG A 237 9.27 -18.65 -14.27
CA ARG A 237 10.62 -18.17 -14.55
C ARG A 237 11.12 -18.83 -15.85
N PRO A 238 11.58 -18.05 -16.85
CA PRO A 238 12.15 -18.60 -18.07
C PRO A 238 13.43 -19.40 -17.80
N PRO A 239 13.76 -20.43 -18.61
CA PRO A 239 15.10 -21.01 -18.63
C PRO A 239 16.15 -19.94 -18.97
N GLY A 240 17.30 -19.92 -18.28
CA GLY A 240 18.34 -18.90 -18.44
C GLY A 240 18.21 -17.67 -17.51
N ASP A 241 17.14 -17.58 -16.73
CA ASP A 241 16.93 -16.55 -15.70
C ASP A 241 17.16 -17.10 -14.28
N GLU A 242 18.07 -18.05 -14.08
CA GLU A 242 18.28 -18.73 -12.79
C GLU A 242 18.69 -17.79 -11.66
N TYR A 243 19.26 -16.63 -11.99
CA TYR A 243 19.60 -15.54 -11.06
C TYR A 243 18.37 -14.81 -10.48
N LEU A 244 17.16 -15.06 -11.01
CA LEU A 244 15.91 -14.52 -10.47
C LEU A 244 15.24 -15.48 -9.49
N ARG A 245 14.48 -14.95 -8.53
CA ARG A 245 13.71 -15.77 -7.58
C ARG A 245 12.74 -16.69 -8.30
N ASP A 246 12.67 -17.95 -7.87
CA ASP A 246 11.71 -18.93 -8.39
C ASP A 246 10.25 -18.59 -7.98
N GLY A 247 9.29 -19.25 -8.62
CA GLY A 247 7.85 -19.11 -8.36
C GLY A 247 7.07 -18.50 -9.52
N LEU A 248 5.76 -18.36 -9.33
CA LEU A 248 4.84 -17.89 -10.37
C LEU A 248 4.63 -16.37 -10.39
N SER A 249 4.86 -15.66 -9.30
CA SER A 249 4.63 -14.21 -9.24
C SER A 249 5.70 -13.47 -10.04
N GLU A 250 5.30 -12.92 -11.18
CA GLU A 250 6.16 -12.04 -11.99
C GLU A 250 6.11 -10.61 -11.48
N GLU A 251 4.92 -10.17 -11.08
CA GLU A 251 4.70 -8.84 -10.54
C GLU A 251 3.50 -8.86 -9.61
N VAL A 252 3.59 -8.07 -8.54
CA VAL A 252 2.49 -7.83 -7.61
C VAL A 252 2.32 -6.32 -7.47
N ASP A 253 1.11 -5.86 -7.76
CA ASP A 253 0.65 -4.50 -7.54
C ASP A 253 -0.42 -4.50 -6.46
N LEU A 254 -0.30 -3.59 -5.50
CA LEU A 254 -1.31 -3.34 -4.48
C LEU A 254 -1.50 -1.84 -4.35
N TYR A 255 -2.77 -1.40 -4.37
CA TYR A 255 -3.15 -0.04 -4.09
C TYR A 255 -4.28 -0.03 -3.05
N ALA A 256 -4.12 0.76 -2.00
CA ALA A 256 -5.14 0.94 -0.97
C ALA A 256 -5.35 2.43 -0.73
N ARG A 257 -6.59 2.93 -0.75
CA ARG A 257 -6.92 4.33 -0.48
C ARG A 257 -8.07 4.44 0.48
N VAL A 258 -7.99 5.41 1.39
CA VAL A 258 -9.05 5.74 2.34
C VAL A 258 -9.22 7.24 2.49
N VAL A 259 -10.46 7.66 2.77
CA VAL A 259 -10.82 9.06 3.05
C VAL A 259 -11.55 9.12 4.39
N GLY A 260 -10.80 9.43 5.46
CA GLY A 260 -11.29 9.39 6.85
C GLY A 260 -12.16 10.58 7.27
N LEU A 261 -11.96 11.74 6.66
CA LEU A 261 -12.73 12.96 6.92
C LEU A 261 -13.14 13.59 5.60
N ALA A 262 -14.42 13.92 5.43
CA ALA A 262 -14.89 14.56 4.21
C ALA A 262 -16.08 15.49 4.42
N TRP A 263 -16.15 16.55 3.61
CA TRP A 263 -17.37 17.29 3.37
C TRP A 263 -18.10 16.67 2.18
N TYR A 264 -19.38 16.36 2.36
CA TYR A 264 -20.22 15.71 1.35
C TYR A 264 -21.40 16.59 0.97
N ARG A 265 -21.67 16.68 -0.33
CA ARG A 265 -22.86 17.31 -0.90
C ARG A 265 -23.43 16.46 -2.03
N GLN A 266 -24.74 16.28 -2.03
CA GLN A 266 -25.48 15.65 -3.11
C GLN A 266 -26.73 16.44 -3.44
N ASN A 267 -27.10 16.44 -4.71
CA ASN A 267 -28.45 16.79 -5.16
C ASN A 267 -28.82 15.88 -6.33
N VAL A 268 -29.75 14.95 -6.09
CA VAL A 268 -30.24 13.99 -7.07
C VAL A 268 -31.76 14.07 -7.12
N ASP A 269 -32.33 14.23 -8.31
CA ASP A 269 -33.77 14.30 -8.50
C ASP A 269 -34.43 12.91 -8.43
N GLU A 270 -35.76 12.87 -8.46
CA GLU A 270 -36.54 11.63 -8.42
C GLU A 270 -36.28 10.71 -9.62
N LEU A 271 -35.76 11.25 -10.73
CA LEU A 271 -35.38 10.50 -11.91
C LEU A 271 -33.93 9.98 -11.83
N GLY A 272 -33.26 10.12 -10.68
CA GLY A 272 -31.89 9.68 -10.47
C GLY A 272 -30.85 10.56 -11.16
N ARG A 273 -31.20 11.77 -11.61
CA ARG A 273 -30.29 12.70 -12.29
C ARG A 273 -29.78 13.73 -11.29
N GLY A 274 -28.48 13.99 -11.30
CA GLY A 274 -27.91 14.83 -10.26
C GLY A 274 -26.41 14.72 -10.13
N TYR A 275 -25.90 15.08 -8.96
CA TYR A 275 -24.49 14.93 -8.65
C TYR A 275 -24.28 14.57 -7.17
N ALA A 276 -23.15 13.94 -6.90
CA ALA A 276 -22.56 13.81 -5.58
C ALA A 276 -21.13 14.37 -5.64
N LEU A 277 -20.71 15.07 -4.59
CA LEU A 277 -19.38 15.63 -4.43
C LEU A 277 -18.91 15.35 -3.00
N SER A 278 -17.72 14.79 -2.89
CA SER A 278 -16.97 14.63 -1.64
C SER A 278 -15.64 15.35 -1.76
N LEU A 279 -15.30 16.17 -0.78
CA LEU A 279 -13.99 16.79 -0.62
C LEU A 279 -13.44 16.35 0.74
N GLY A 280 -12.38 15.58 0.74
CA GLY A 280 -11.88 14.96 1.98
C GLY A 280 -10.37 14.95 2.11
N LEU A 281 -9.95 14.55 3.31
CA LEU A 281 -8.55 14.21 3.62
C LEU A 281 -8.42 12.70 3.57
N GLY A 282 -7.51 12.23 2.73
CA GLY A 282 -7.23 10.82 2.56
C GLY A 282 -5.78 10.46 2.81
N SER A 283 -5.56 9.15 2.86
CA SER A 283 -4.25 8.49 2.85
C SER A 283 -4.34 7.31 1.89
N ALA A 284 -3.20 6.86 1.39
CA ALA A 284 -3.13 5.72 0.51
C ALA A 284 -1.81 4.95 0.67
N LEU A 285 -1.76 3.77 0.09
CA LEU A 285 -0.57 2.97 -0.10
C LEU A 285 -0.48 2.58 -1.57
N THR A 286 0.69 2.75 -2.18
CA THR A 286 1.07 2.12 -3.44
C THR A 286 2.19 1.13 -3.19
N TYR A 287 2.00 -0.12 -3.59
CA TYR A 287 3.02 -1.16 -3.57
C TYR A 287 3.14 -1.79 -4.95
N LEU A 288 4.36 -1.89 -5.45
CA LEU A 288 4.71 -2.64 -6.66
C LEU A 288 5.97 -3.43 -6.37
N ARG A 289 6.01 -4.69 -6.80
CA ARG A 289 7.22 -5.50 -6.77
C ARG A 289 7.25 -6.43 -7.97
N LYS A 290 8.23 -6.21 -8.85
CA LYS A 290 8.60 -7.18 -9.90
C LYS A 290 9.38 -8.34 -9.28
N ARG A 291 9.46 -9.47 -9.99
CA ARG A 291 10.25 -10.63 -9.59
C ARG A 291 11.67 -10.18 -9.22
N PRO A 292 12.11 -10.35 -7.97
CA PRO A 292 13.44 -9.90 -7.54
C PRO A 292 14.53 -10.85 -8.05
N THR A 293 15.77 -10.37 -8.09
CA THR A 293 16.96 -11.22 -8.17
C THR A 293 17.08 -12.07 -6.91
N LEU A 294 17.84 -13.16 -6.96
CA LEU A 294 18.09 -14.00 -5.78
C LEU A 294 18.75 -13.20 -4.64
N TYR A 295 19.68 -12.31 -4.98
CA TYR A 295 20.32 -11.42 -4.01
C TYR A 295 19.29 -10.50 -3.34
N ASP A 296 18.39 -9.89 -4.12
CA ASP A 296 17.36 -8.98 -3.61
C ASP A 296 16.19 -9.69 -2.88
N ALA A 297 16.08 -11.01 -3.04
CA ALA A 297 15.06 -11.82 -2.39
C ALA A 297 15.45 -12.26 -0.98
N ARG A 298 16.74 -12.27 -0.65
CA ARG A 298 17.27 -12.73 0.65
C ARG A 298 17.56 -11.53 1.57
N SER A 299 17.48 -11.78 2.87
CA SER A 299 18.13 -10.90 3.84
C SER A 299 19.63 -11.19 3.80
N VAL A 300 20.45 -10.16 3.63
CA VAL A 300 21.90 -10.26 3.80
C VAL A 300 22.31 -9.53 5.07
N GLN A 301 23.29 -10.08 5.77
CA GLN A 301 23.83 -9.47 6.97
C GLN A 301 24.72 -8.29 6.57
N VAL A 302 24.20 -7.10 6.78
CA VAL A 302 24.88 -5.86 6.39
C VAL A 302 26.26 -5.79 7.08
N ARG A 303 27.30 -5.40 6.33
CA ARG A 303 28.73 -5.40 6.70
C ARG A 303 29.41 -6.76 6.90
N LEU A 304 28.66 -7.86 6.96
CA LEU A 304 29.22 -9.21 7.07
C LEU A 304 29.21 -9.92 5.72
N ASP A 305 28.10 -9.80 5.00
CA ASP A 305 27.93 -10.37 3.68
C ASP A 305 28.51 -9.45 2.59
N PRO A 306 29.01 -10.04 1.49
CA PRO A 306 29.55 -9.28 0.36
C PRO A 306 28.45 -8.49 -0.37
N LEU A 307 28.87 -7.36 -0.94
CA LEU A 307 28.05 -6.55 -1.84
C LEU A 307 27.61 -7.35 -3.08
N PRO A 308 26.50 -6.96 -3.73
CA PRO A 308 26.08 -7.60 -4.97
C PRO A 308 27.12 -7.41 -6.07
N GLU A 309 27.21 -8.38 -6.98
CA GLU A 309 28.05 -8.25 -8.17
C GLU A 309 27.58 -7.07 -9.04
N THR A 310 28.56 -6.36 -9.62
CA THR A 310 28.33 -5.24 -10.53
C THR A 310 28.69 -5.62 -11.97
N PRO A 311 27.95 -5.13 -13.00
CA PRO A 311 26.74 -4.31 -12.90
C PRO A 311 25.57 -5.07 -12.27
N THR A 312 24.79 -4.36 -11.47
CA THR A 312 23.61 -4.92 -10.80
C THR A 312 22.42 -5.00 -11.77
N ASP A 313 21.50 -5.94 -11.52
CA ASP A 313 20.22 -6.07 -12.25
C ASP A 313 19.02 -6.00 -11.30
N PHE A 314 18.99 -5.02 -10.39
CA PHE A 314 17.85 -4.86 -9.50
C PHE A 314 16.56 -4.58 -10.29
N ARG A 315 15.47 -5.21 -9.84
CA ARG A 315 14.16 -5.17 -10.49
C ARG A 315 13.27 -4.16 -9.78
N ASP A 316 12.39 -3.52 -10.54
CA ASP A 316 11.59 -2.41 -10.01
C ASP A 316 10.72 -2.87 -8.83
N LYS A 317 10.75 -2.07 -7.77
CA LYS A 317 10.02 -2.27 -6.51
C LYS A 317 9.80 -0.92 -5.86
N MET A 318 8.62 -0.70 -5.30
CA MET A 318 8.31 0.51 -4.56
C MET A 318 7.21 0.25 -3.55
N THR A 319 7.35 0.84 -2.36
CA THR A 319 6.31 0.97 -1.34
C THR A 319 6.22 2.45 -1.00
N VAL A 320 5.09 3.06 -1.30
CA VAL A 320 4.85 4.48 -1.10
C VAL A 320 3.69 4.64 -0.13
N THR A 321 3.96 5.20 1.04
CA THR A 321 2.94 5.60 1.99
C THR A 321 2.56 7.05 1.68
N HIS A 322 1.36 7.22 1.14
CA HIS A 322 0.76 8.53 0.88
C HIS A 322 0.20 9.05 2.21
N LEU A 323 0.98 9.89 2.89
CA LEU A 323 0.78 10.23 4.30
C LEU A 323 -0.57 10.92 4.53
N VAL A 324 -0.81 12.02 3.82
CA VAL A 324 -2.04 12.79 3.90
C VAL A 324 -2.19 13.65 2.66
N GLY A 325 -3.42 13.89 2.23
CA GLY A 325 -3.68 14.70 1.06
C GLY A 325 -5.17 14.94 0.76
N PRO A 326 -5.49 15.98 -0.03
CA PRO A 326 -6.86 16.20 -0.49
C PRO A 326 -7.30 15.09 -1.46
N VAL A 327 -8.55 14.67 -1.33
CA VAL A 327 -9.23 13.76 -2.25
C VAL A 327 -10.57 14.38 -2.66
N VAL A 328 -10.77 14.48 -3.97
CA VAL A 328 -12.01 14.94 -4.59
C VAL A 328 -12.68 13.74 -5.24
N ASP A 329 -13.91 13.42 -4.84
CA ASP A 329 -14.75 12.41 -5.50
C ASP A 329 -16.03 13.08 -5.99
N TRP A 330 -16.15 13.21 -7.30
CA TRP A 330 -17.29 13.80 -7.96
C TRP A 330 -17.97 12.77 -8.84
N THR A 331 -19.29 12.64 -8.70
CA THR A 331 -20.10 11.78 -9.54
C THR A 331 -21.26 12.57 -10.13
N ARG A 332 -21.43 12.46 -11.44
CA ARG A 332 -22.61 12.92 -12.18
C ARG A 332 -23.50 11.71 -12.50
N PHE A 333 -24.76 11.83 -12.12
CA PHE A 333 -25.80 10.86 -12.47
C PHE A 333 -26.68 11.43 -13.58
N GLY A 334 -26.86 10.67 -14.66
CA GLY A 334 -27.71 11.00 -15.80
C GLY A 334 -28.57 9.82 -16.22
N ARG A 335 -29.33 9.98 -17.31
CA ARG A 335 -30.16 8.90 -17.86
C ARG A 335 -29.27 7.88 -18.57
N GLY A 336 -29.05 6.74 -17.93
CA GLY A 336 -28.23 5.64 -18.47
C GLY A 336 -26.73 5.94 -18.55
N LEU A 337 -26.29 7.11 -18.05
CA LEU A 337 -24.91 7.56 -18.01
C LEU A 337 -24.55 7.93 -16.57
N LYS A 338 -23.46 7.37 -16.06
CA LYS A 338 -22.83 7.78 -14.80
C LYS A 338 -21.37 8.09 -15.10
N ILE A 339 -20.92 9.27 -14.68
CA ILE A 339 -19.52 9.67 -14.77
C ILE A 339 -19.04 9.89 -13.36
N ARG A 340 -17.94 9.26 -12.97
CA ARG A 340 -17.28 9.51 -11.68
C ARG A 340 -15.84 9.91 -11.94
N ALA A 341 -15.46 11.07 -11.44
CA ALA A 341 -14.08 11.54 -11.44
C ALA A 341 -13.56 11.56 -10.01
N VAL A 342 -12.40 10.96 -9.79
CA VAL A 342 -11.70 10.99 -8.51
C VAL A 342 -10.31 11.56 -8.73
N ALA A 343 -9.93 12.56 -7.97
CA ALA A 343 -8.60 13.15 -8.02
C ALA A 343 -8.02 13.24 -6.61
N ASP A 344 -6.71 13.04 -6.49
CA ASP A 344 -5.99 13.12 -5.24
C ASP A 344 -4.57 13.65 -5.44
N ALA A 345 -4.01 14.18 -4.36
CA ALA A 345 -2.60 14.55 -4.27
C ALA A 345 -2.13 14.32 -2.84
N TYR A 346 -0.89 13.87 -2.64
CA TYR A 346 -0.37 13.46 -1.34
C TYR A 346 1.07 13.93 -1.12
N VAL A 347 1.41 14.12 0.16
CA VAL A 347 2.80 14.06 0.62
C VAL A 347 3.16 12.59 0.83
N ASP A 348 4.31 12.18 0.33
CA ASP A 348 4.73 10.79 0.28
C ASP A 348 5.96 10.54 1.15
N PHE A 349 5.99 9.37 1.78
CA PHE A 349 7.22 8.69 2.18
C PHE A 349 7.34 7.40 1.34
N ALA A 350 8.53 7.14 0.80
CA ALA A 350 8.73 6.02 -0.11
C ALA A 350 9.97 5.20 0.23
N LEU A 351 9.84 3.88 0.04
CA LEU A 351 10.93 2.93 -0.10
C LEU A 351 10.89 2.48 -1.55
N MET A 352 11.90 2.79 -2.34
CA MET A 352 11.80 2.51 -3.77
C MET A 352 13.12 2.23 -4.44
N ASN A 353 13.07 1.38 -5.45
CA ASN A 353 14.21 1.12 -6.32
C ASN A 353 14.67 2.42 -6.98
N ALA A 354 15.95 2.73 -6.81
CA ALA A 354 16.59 3.83 -7.51
C ALA A 354 16.69 3.48 -8.99
N TYR A 355 15.93 4.15 -9.86
CA TYR A 355 15.77 3.69 -11.24
C TYR A 355 17.09 3.73 -12.03
N ALA A 356 17.97 4.69 -11.71
CA ALA A 356 19.28 4.82 -12.33
C ALA A 356 20.37 3.94 -11.71
N PHE A 357 20.07 3.12 -10.70
CA PHE A 357 21.11 2.38 -9.97
C PHE A 357 21.82 1.32 -10.82
N ASN A 358 21.09 0.55 -11.64
CA ASN A 358 21.72 -0.44 -12.53
C ASN A 358 22.63 0.26 -13.58
N ALA A 359 22.26 1.46 -14.03
CA ALA A 359 23.11 2.25 -14.92
C ALA A 359 24.34 2.82 -14.19
N TYR A 360 24.16 3.23 -12.93
CA TYR A 360 25.23 3.74 -12.07
C TYR A 360 26.26 2.64 -11.77
N SER A 361 25.82 1.45 -11.35
CA SER A 361 26.70 0.33 -11.00
C SER A 361 27.48 -0.24 -12.19
N ALA A 362 27.07 0.05 -13.42
CA ALA A 362 27.80 -0.33 -14.63
C ALA A 362 29.04 0.54 -14.90
N VAL A 363 29.13 1.74 -14.32
CA VAL A 363 30.19 2.71 -14.60
C VAL A 363 30.85 3.32 -13.36
N ARG A 364 30.30 3.07 -12.17
CA ARG A 364 30.82 3.55 -10.88
C ARG A 364 30.85 2.42 -9.85
N PRO A 365 31.82 2.41 -8.92
CA PRO A 365 31.78 1.55 -7.76
C PRO A 365 30.58 1.91 -6.85
N ILE A 366 30.04 0.91 -6.17
CA ILE A 366 28.90 1.06 -5.26
C ILE A 366 29.33 1.08 -3.78
N ASP A 367 30.59 0.76 -3.49
CA ASP A 367 31.16 0.79 -2.14
C ASP A 367 30.98 2.15 -1.47
N GLY A 368 30.61 2.13 -0.19
CA GLY A 368 30.43 3.32 0.63
C GLY A 368 29.18 4.15 0.33
N MET A 369 28.30 3.69 -0.57
CA MET A 369 26.97 4.27 -0.76
C MET A 369 26.03 3.97 0.42
N LYS A 370 24.93 4.74 0.53
CA LYS A 370 23.82 4.49 1.46
C LYS A 370 23.49 3.00 1.53
N THR A 371 23.31 2.46 2.72
CA THR A 371 23.33 1.02 2.99
C THR A 371 22.27 0.25 2.20
N THR A 372 21.02 0.70 2.24
CA THR A 372 19.91 0.06 1.51
C THR A 372 20.06 0.15 -0.01
N LEU A 373 20.68 1.22 -0.50
CA LEU A 373 20.94 1.43 -1.91
C LEU A 373 22.07 0.52 -2.40
N ASN A 374 23.14 0.42 -1.63
CA ASN A 374 24.32 -0.39 -1.93
C ASN A 374 23.98 -1.89 -1.95
N TYR A 375 23.28 -2.37 -0.93
CA TYR A 375 22.93 -3.78 -0.80
C TYR A 375 21.70 -4.19 -1.61
N TYR A 376 20.68 -3.34 -1.67
CA TYR A 376 19.37 -3.75 -2.19
C TYR A 376 18.85 -2.85 -3.32
N GLY A 377 19.60 -1.83 -3.77
CA GLY A 377 19.21 -0.99 -4.90
C GLY A 377 17.99 -0.09 -4.64
N TYR A 378 17.52 0.02 -3.40
CA TYR A 378 16.42 0.91 -3.04
C TYR A 378 16.87 1.96 -2.03
N HIS A 379 16.16 3.09 -1.97
CA HIS A 379 16.41 4.14 -1.00
C HIS A 379 15.12 4.61 -0.34
N TYR A 380 15.30 5.31 0.78
CA TYR A 380 14.23 6.07 1.42
C TYR A 380 14.11 7.44 0.78
N ALA A 381 12.89 7.91 0.61
CA ALA A 381 12.63 9.18 -0.04
C ALA A 381 11.41 9.89 0.53
N LEU A 382 11.44 11.21 0.45
CA LEU A 382 10.28 12.08 0.63
C LEU A 382 9.86 12.61 -0.73
N GLY A 383 8.57 12.86 -0.90
CA GLY A 383 8.08 13.31 -2.18
C GLY A 383 6.63 13.70 -2.20
N ALA A 384 6.09 13.75 -3.42
CA ALA A 384 4.69 14.03 -3.64
C ALA A 384 4.16 13.22 -4.81
N SER A 385 2.87 12.94 -4.74
CA SER A 385 2.14 12.28 -5.82
C SER A 385 0.82 12.97 -6.10
N ALA A 386 0.34 12.80 -7.32
CA ALA A 386 -1.01 13.20 -7.72
C ALA A 386 -1.59 12.19 -8.69
N SER A 387 -2.89 11.95 -8.59
CA SER A 387 -3.60 11.09 -9.52
C SER A 387 -4.98 11.62 -9.89
N GLY A 388 -5.44 11.23 -11.08
CA GLY A 388 -6.78 11.49 -11.57
C GLY A 388 -7.33 10.24 -12.23
N ARG A 389 -8.55 9.84 -11.86
CA ARG A 389 -9.29 8.71 -12.42
C ARG A 389 -10.66 9.18 -12.87
N VAL A 390 -11.08 8.76 -14.06
CA VAL A 390 -12.44 8.95 -14.55
C VAL A 390 -13.02 7.60 -14.93
N ASP A 391 -14.17 7.26 -14.36
CA ASP A 391 -15.00 6.11 -14.73
C ASP A 391 -16.27 6.60 -15.44
N VAL A 392 -16.58 6.00 -16.58
CA VAL A 392 -17.79 6.25 -17.35
C VAL A 392 -18.55 4.94 -17.48
N ASP A 393 -19.77 4.90 -16.94
CA ASP A 393 -20.73 3.82 -17.13
C ASP A 393 -21.82 4.30 -18.10
N TRP A 394 -21.94 3.68 -19.26
CA TRP A 394 -22.97 3.99 -20.25
C TRP A 394 -23.60 2.70 -20.82
N GLY A 395 -24.79 2.37 -20.32
CA GLY A 395 -25.42 1.08 -20.63
C GLY A 395 -24.54 -0.11 -20.26
N ASN A 396 -24.17 -0.93 -21.25
CA ASN A 396 -23.26 -2.06 -21.07
C ASN A 396 -21.77 -1.68 -21.19
N LEU A 397 -21.47 -0.48 -21.71
CA LEU A 397 -20.10 0.00 -21.85
C LEU A 397 -19.62 0.60 -20.53
N TRP A 398 -18.40 0.24 -20.16
CA TRP A 398 -17.66 0.87 -19.08
C TRP A 398 -16.29 1.28 -19.57
N LEU A 399 -15.88 2.51 -19.26
CA LEU A 399 -14.55 3.05 -19.56
C LEU A 399 -13.91 3.57 -18.27
N ARG A 400 -12.61 3.38 -18.13
CA ARG A 400 -11.77 3.99 -17.09
C ARG A 400 -10.53 4.61 -17.70
N GLY A 401 -10.30 5.87 -17.41
CA GLY A 401 -9.01 6.54 -17.61
C GLY A 401 -8.36 6.80 -16.25
N LEU A 402 -7.04 6.61 -16.15
CA LEU A 402 -6.25 7.00 -14.98
C LEU A 402 -4.91 7.60 -15.43
N VAL A 403 -4.50 8.66 -14.75
CA VAL A 403 -3.14 9.22 -14.81
C VAL A 403 -2.63 9.38 -13.38
N SER A 404 -1.39 8.98 -13.12
CA SER A 404 -0.71 9.30 -11.86
C SER A 404 0.72 9.75 -12.11
N CYS A 405 1.17 10.72 -11.32
CA CYS A 405 2.50 11.31 -11.39
C CYS A 405 3.10 11.33 -9.99
N HIS A 406 4.40 11.03 -9.90
CA HIS A 406 5.13 10.95 -8.65
C HIS A 406 6.53 11.53 -8.82
N VAL A 407 7.02 12.17 -7.77
CA VAL A 407 8.38 12.68 -7.65
C VAL A 407 8.89 12.40 -6.24
N TRP A 408 10.11 11.88 -6.14
CA TRP A 408 10.74 11.52 -4.88
C TRP A 408 12.21 11.90 -4.88
N ASP A 409 12.66 12.38 -3.73
CA ASP A 409 14.03 12.79 -3.46
C ASP A 409 14.53 12.04 -2.23
N SER A 410 15.74 11.48 -2.29
CA SER A 410 16.28 10.67 -1.21
C SER A 410 16.47 11.50 0.06
N VAL A 411 16.43 10.81 1.20
CA VAL A 411 16.78 11.41 2.49
C VAL A 411 18.21 11.05 2.84
N GLU A 412 19.02 12.06 3.16
CA GLU A 412 20.42 11.93 3.61
C GLU A 412 20.55 12.13 5.12
N GLY A 413 21.68 11.68 5.69
CA GLY A 413 22.06 11.98 7.09
C GLY A 413 21.41 11.09 8.14
N LEU A 414 20.58 10.12 7.73
CA LEU A 414 19.85 9.22 8.62
C LEU A 414 20.15 7.75 8.35
N ASP A 415 21.20 7.41 7.60
CA ASP A 415 21.58 6.01 7.42
C ASP A 415 22.02 5.39 8.76
N ARG A 416 21.65 4.12 9.01
CA ARG A 416 22.06 3.39 10.22
C ARG A 416 23.58 3.44 10.44
N PHE A 417 24.36 3.42 9.36
CA PHE A 417 25.82 3.46 9.38
C PHE A 417 26.36 4.76 8.75
N GLU A 418 25.71 5.90 9.01
CA GLU A 418 26.05 7.20 8.39
C GLU A 418 27.55 7.57 8.47
N ALA A 419 28.20 7.28 9.59
CA ALA A 419 29.63 7.59 9.79
C ALA A 419 30.57 6.78 8.88
N ASP A 420 30.11 5.63 8.38
CA ASP A 420 30.88 4.73 7.52
C ASP A 420 30.68 5.03 6.01
N LEU A 421 29.74 5.92 5.67
CA LEU A 421 29.46 6.28 4.28
C LEU A 421 30.57 7.17 3.69
N THR A 422 31.21 6.70 2.63
CA THR A 422 32.18 7.49 1.86
C THR A 422 31.59 8.09 0.59
N ASN A 423 30.36 7.69 0.22
CA ASN A 423 29.70 8.09 -1.00
C ASN A 423 28.18 8.32 -0.80
N ASN A 424 27.81 9.33 -0.02
CA ASN A 424 26.40 9.65 0.26
C ASN A 424 25.75 10.47 -0.87
N VAL A 425 25.55 9.85 -2.03
CA VAL A 425 25.00 10.52 -3.22
C VAL A 425 23.49 10.67 -3.14
N ASN A 426 22.98 11.83 -3.55
CA ASN A 426 21.56 12.10 -3.71
C ASN A 426 20.94 11.30 -4.88
N VAL A 427 19.72 10.82 -4.67
CA VAL A 427 18.92 10.06 -5.63
C VAL A 427 17.59 10.75 -5.84
N VAL A 428 17.24 10.98 -7.11
CA VAL A 428 15.93 11.54 -7.49
C VAL A 428 15.25 10.58 -8.44
N ASP A 429 13.99 10.29 -8.17
CA ASP A 429 13.19 9.35 -8.95
C ASP A 429 11.82 9.95 -9.29
N THR A 430 11.32 9.61 -10.47
CA THR A 430 9.99 10.00 -10.92
C THR A 430 9.28 8.82 -11.56
N ARG A 431 7.95 8.82 -11.44
CA ARG A 431 7.09 7.83 -12.09
C ARG A 431 5.84 8.49 -12.61
N THR A 432 5.55 8.27 -13.89
CA THR A 432 4.28 8.63 -14.51
C THR A 432 3.60 7.37 -15.01
N ARG A 433 2.30 7.21 -14.71
CA ARG A 433 1.47 6.08 -15.14
C ARG A 433 0.25 6.62 -15.88
N PHE A 434 -0.08 6.03 -17.00
CA PHE A 434 -1.36 6.22 -17.68
C PHE A 434 -2.03 4.86 -17.90
N LEU A 435 -3.35 4.81 -17.73
CA LEU A 435 -4.15 3.61 -17.94
C LEU A 435 -5.45 4.00 -18.64
N VAL A 436 -5.78 3.25 -19.69
CA VAL A 436 -7.10 3.26 -20.32
C VAL A 436 -7.62 1.84 -20.30
N LYS A 437 -8.78 1.62 -19.67
CA LYS A 437 -9.47 0.33 -19.62
C LYS A 437 -10.87 0.49 -20.18
N ALA A 438 -11.26 -0.41 -21.07
CA ALA A 438 -12.60 -0.50 -21.61
C ALA A 438 -13.18 -1.87 -21.27
N GLY A 439 -14.49 -1.93 -21.04
CA GLY A 439 -15.16 -3.20 -20.85
C GLY A 439 -16.62 -3.18 -21.25
N TRP A 440 -17.09 -4.35 -21.63
CA TRP A 440 -18.47 -4.59 -22.06
C TRP A 440 -19.14 -5.60 -21.14
N ARG A 441 -20.23 -5.19 -20.50
CA ARG A 441 -21.03 -6.03 -19.62
C ARG A 441 -21.90 -6.97 -20.44
N LEU A 442 -21.93 -8.24 -20.06
CA LEU A 442 -22.81 -9.22 -20.66
C LEU A 442 -24.20 -9.12 -20.00
N ALA A 443 -25.26 -9.04 -20.80
CA ALA A 443 -26.59 -8.64 -20.32
C ALA A 443 -27.22 -9.58 -19.28
N SER A 444 -26.90 -10.88 -19.33
CA SER A 444 -27.57 -11.92 -18.54
C SER A 444 -26.70 -12.56 -17.46
N VAL A 445 -25.44 -12.16 -17.35
CA VAL A 445 -24.47 -12.72 -16.39
C VAL A 445 -23.64 -11.60 -15.78
N PRO A 446 -23.19 -11.72 -14.51
CA PRO A 446 -22.40 -10.69 -13.84
C PRO A 446 -20.94 -10.66 -14.34
N LEU A 447 -20.75 -10.74 -15.67
CA LEU A 447 -19.44 -10.79 -16.31
C LEU A 447 -19.24 -9.57 -17.22
N ARG A 448 -17.99 -9.15 -17.32
CA ARG A 448 -17.52 -8.09 -18.21
C ARG A 448 -16.29 -8.56 -18.95
N VAL A 449 -16.31 -8.50 -20.28
CA VAL A 449 -15.09 -8.61 -21.08
C VAL A 449 -14.36 -7.27 -20.99
N PHE A 450 -13.05 -7.28 -20.77
CA PHE A 450 -12.28 -6.04 -20.72
C PHE A 450 -11.02 -6.09 -21.58
N PHE A 451 -10.60 -4.91 -22.00
CA PHE A 451 -9.31 -4.63 -22.60
C PHE A 451 -8.69 -3.44 -21.87
N ALA A 452 -7.37 -3.44 -21.69
CA ALA A 452 -6.67 -2.31 -21.12
C ALA A 452 -5.33 -2.05 -21.79
N LEU A 453 -4.93 -0.79 -21.79
CA LEU A 453 -3.59 -0.34 -22.15
C LEU A 453 -3.07 0.51 -21.00
N GLU A 454 -1.91 0.14 -20.48
CA GLU A 454 -1.17 0.89 -19.49
C GLU A 454 0.19 1.25 -20.04
N GLY A 455 0.65 2.46 -19.74
CA GLY A 455 2.06 2.76 -19.88
C GLY A 455 2.61 3.49 -18.68
N ILE A 456 3.87 3.17 -18.41
CA ILE A 456 4.62 3.65 -17.26
C ILE A 456 5.89 4.28 -17.80
N HIS A 457 6.19 5.49 -17.35
CA HIS A 457 7.46 6.14 -17.57
C HIS A 457 8.18 6.27 -16.24
N ARG A 458 9.42 5.80 -16.19
CA ARG A 458 10.34 5.97 -15.08
C ARG A 458 11.51 6.83 -15.55
N TRP A 459 11.95 7.71 -14.67
CA TRP A 459 13.20 8.44 -14.81
C TRP A 459 13.84 8.57 -13.44
N GLY A 460 15.15 8.38 -13.37
CA GLY A 460 15.90 8.53 -12.14
C GLY A 460 17.30 9.09 -12.37
N LYS A 461 17.90 9.58 -11.30
CA LYS A 461 19.23 10.18 -11.27
C LYS A 461 19.94 9.80 -9.97
N ILE A 462 21.20 9.39 -10.09
CA ILE A 462 22.12 9.18 -8.96
C ILE A 462 23.39 9.95 -9.29
N GLY A 463 23.64 11.05 -8.57
CA GLY A 463 24.79 11.91 -8.84
C GLY A 463 24.75 12.49 -10.25
N ASP A 464 25.73 12.16 -11.09
CA ASP A 464 25.81 12.55 -12.50
C ASP A 464 25.11 11.56 -13.45
N VAL A 465 24.86 10.32 -13.01
CA VAL A 465 24.26 9.27 -13.84
C VAL A 465 22.74 9.42 -13.89
N ARG A 466 22.17 9.31 -15.10
CA ARG A 466 20.72 9.38 -15.34
C ARG A 466 20.27 8.15 -16.13
N ALA A 467 19.09 7.66 -15.80
CA ALA A 467 18.42 6.62 -16.58
C ALA A 467 16.94 6.95 -16.76
N GLY A 468 16.38 6.52 -17.88
CA GLY A 468 14.97 6.67 -18.17
C GLY A 468 14.48 5.49 -19.00
N GLY A 469 13.22 5.12 -18.80
CA GLY A 469 12.63 4.03 -19.55
C GLY A 469 11.12 4.09 -19.55
N ARG A 470 10.57 3.29 -20.46
CA ARG A 470 9.14 3.14 -20.67
C ARG A 470 8.78 1.68 -20.57
N GLU A 471 7.63 1.43 -19.98
CA GLU A 471 6.97 0.14 -19.96
C GLU A 471 5.57 0.32 -20.55
N THR A 472 5.17 -0.61 -21.42
CA THR A 472 3.81 -0.70 -21.94
C THR A 472 3.24 -2.07 -21.59
N ARG A 473 2.02 -2.08 -21.06
CA ARG A 473 1.28 -3.29 -20.73
C ARG A 473 -0.06 -3.30 -21.43
N THR A 474 -0.37 -4.43 -22.05
CA THR A 474 -1.65 -4.66 -22.71
C THR A 474 -2.36 -5.79 -22.00
N PHE A 475 -3.65 -5.64 -21.76
CA PHE A 475 -4.45 -6.57 -20.99
C PHE A 475 -5.70 -6.96 -21.75
N ALA A 476 -6.10 -8.22 -21.64
CA ALA A 476 -7.40 -8.70 -22.08
C ALA A 476 -7.90 -9.79 -21.13
N GLY A 477 -9.20 -9.79 -20.82
CA GLY A 477 -9.73 -10.80 -19.91
C GLY A 477 -11.21 -10.66 -19.60
N LEU A 478 -11.60 -11.38 -18.54
CA LEU A 478 -12.95 -11.39 -17.99
C LEU A 478 -12.92 -10.89 -16.55
N SER A 479 -13.94 -10.11 -16.19
CA SER A 479 -14.18 -9.64 -14.84
C SER A 479 -15.53 -10.13 -14.35
N CYS A 480 -15.57 -10.76 -13.18
CA CYS A 480 -16.78 -11.05 -12.43
C CYS A 480 -17.12 -9.86 -11.52
N LEU A 481 -18.37 -9.42 -11.54
CA LEU A 481 -18.87 -8.24 -10.85
C LEU A 481 -19.74 -8.66 -9.64
N PHE A 482 -19.47 -8.10 -8.46
CA PHE A 482 -20.24 -8.36 -7.24
C PHE A 482 -20.66 -7.07 -6.50
#